data_AF-A0A7C5AUC8-F1
#
_entry.id   AF-A0A7C5AUC8-F1
#
_cell.length_a   1.000
_cell.length_b   1.000
_cell.length_c   1.000
_cell.angle_alpha   90.00
_cell.angle_beta   90.00
_cell.angle_gamma   90.00
#
_symmetry.space_group_name_H-M   'P 1'
#
loop_
_entity.id
_entity.type
_entity.pdbx_description
1 polymer ?
#
loop_
_entity_poly.entity_id
_entity_poly.type
_entity_poly.pdbx_seq_one_letter_code
_entity_poly.pdbx_strand_id
1 'polypeptide(L)'
;ALLGGRVDIAWIFMAWDGVQAQLKGVELNTVPLYGSCVPDYYTPVIIAGETTIAKKGDLVRRFLAATAKGYEYAIAHPEEAADILLKHSPESDPALVRASQLWLSPRYQDDAPRWGVQSAEVWSRFAEWLYSEGLLPKRIDPNKAFTNDFLPK
;
A
#
# COMPACT_ATOMS: atom_id res chain seq x y z
N ALA A 1 15.65 -14.38 -1.24
CA ALA A 1 15.48 -15.84 -1.49
C ALA A 1 15.54 -16.12 -2.98
N LEU A 2 14.73 -15.40 -3.78
CA LEU A 2 14.69 -15.49 -5.25
C LEU A 2 16.07 -15.32 -5.91
N LEU A 3 16.75 -14.17 -5.70
CA LEU A 3 18.08 -13.92 -6.28
C LEU A 3 19.18 -14.91 -5.85
N GLY A 4 18.97 -15.59 -4.72
CA GLY A 4 19.90 -16.62 -4.23
C GLY A 4 19.54 -18.03 -4.69
N GLY A 5 18.56 -18.19 -5.59
CA GLY A 5 18.13 -19.48 -6.13
C GLY A 5 17.47 -20.42 -5.11
N ARG A 6 17.00 -19.90 -3.97
CA ARG A 6 16.37 -20.73 -2.92
C ARG A 6 14.90 -21.01 -3.18
N VAL A 7 14.26 -20.19 -4.01
CA VAL A 7 12.86 -20.30 -4.44
C VAL A 7 12.78 -19.83 -5.89
N ASP A 8 11.84 -20.38 -6.64
CA ASP A 8 11.62 -20.02 -8.06
C ASP A 8 10.68 -18.81 -8.22
N ILE A 9 9.77 -18.61 -7.26
CA ILE A 9 8.74 -17.56 -7.29
C ILE A 9 8.67 -16.90 -5.91
N ALA A 10 8.52 -15.59 -5.89
CA ALA A 10 8.26 -14.81 -4.68
C ALA A 10 7.24 -13.71 -4.96
N TRP A 11 6.34 -13.45 -4.00
CA TRP A 11 5.47 -12.29 -4.05
C TRP A 11 6.24 -11.06 -3.54
N ILE A 12 6.26 -10.00 -4.35
CA ILE A 12 7.02 -8.78 -4.11
C ILE A 12 6.15 -7.53 -4.25
N PHE A 13 6.66 -6.41 -3.74
CA PHE A 13 6.23 -5.08 -4.18
C PHE A 13 7.23 -4.55 -5.22
N MET A 14 6.71 -4.10 -6.38
CA MET A 14 7.56 -3.60 -7.47
C MET A 14 8.41 -2.39 -7.04
N ALA A 15 7.87 -1.51 -6.20
CA ALA A 15 8.59 -0.38 -5.64
C ALA A 15 9.84 -0.77 -4.83
N TRP A 16 9.90 -1.99 -4.32
CA TRP A 16 10.98 -2.44 -3.45
C TRP A 16 11.87 -3.48 -4.15
N ASP A 17 11.44 -4.74 -4.22
CA ASP A 17 12.27 -5.80 -4.81
C ASP A 17 12.43 -5.61 -6.33
N GLY A 18 11.41 -5.08 -7.00
CA GLY A 18 11.47 -4.77 -8.44
C GLY A 18 12.51 -3.68 -8.74
N VAL A 19 12.44 -2.55 -8.03
CA VAL A 19 13.45 -1.49 -8.10
C VAL A 19 14.83 -2.00 -7.69
N GLN A 20 14.93 -2.81 -6.64
CA GLN A 20 16.19 -3.39 -6.20
C GLN A 20 16.81 -4.29 -7.29
N ALA A 21 16.01 -5.10 -7.97
CA ALA A 21 16.49 -5.94 -9.07
C ALA A 21 16.98 -5.09 -10.25
N GLN A 22 16.24 -4.03 -10.61
CA GLN A 22 16.67 -3.07 -11.64
C GLN A 22 18.00 -2.41 -11.30
N LEU A 23 18.16 -1.92 -10.07
CA LEU A 23 19.43 -1.33 -9.60
C LEU A 23 20.60 -2.32 -9.65
N LYS A 24 20.33 -3.62 -9.47
CA LYS A 24 21.33 -4.69 -9.56
C LYS A 24 21.53 -5.25 -10.96
N GLY A 25 20.83 -4.72 -11.97
CA GLY A 25 20.88 -5.22 -13.34
C GLY A 25 20.33 -6.65 -13.48
N VAL A 26 19.43 -7.06 -12.58
CA VAL A 26 18.78 -8.37 -12.64
C VAL A 26 17.42 -8.23 -13.32
N GLU A 27 17.24 -8.94 -14.41
CA GLU A 27 15.96 -9.03 -15.09
C GLU A 27 15.00 -9.96 -14.32
N LEU A 28 13.77 -9.47 -14.08
CA LEU A 28 12.72 -10.26 -13.44
C LEU A 28 11.61 -10.54 -14.45
N ASN A 29 11.17 -11.81 -14.48
CA ASN A 29 9.87 -12.14 -15.03
C ASN A 29 8.81 -11.82 -13.99
N THR A 30 7.91 -10.88 -14.30
CA THR A 30 6.85 -10.45 -13.38
C THR A 30 5.49 -10.88 -13.90
N VAL A 31 4.67 -11.42 -12.99
CA VAL A 31 3.27 -11.72 -13.24
C VAL A 31 2.45 -10.80 -12.33
N PRO A 32 1.71 -9.81 -12.87
CA PRO A 32 0.83 -8.99 -12.07
C PRO A 32 -0.18 -9.87 -11.32
N LEU A 33 -0.26 -9.71 -10.00
CA LEU A 33 -1.23 -10.46 -9.20
C LEU A 33 -2.66 -10.00 -9.49
N TYR A 34 -2.83 -8.69 -9.65
CA TYR A 34 -4.10 -8.07 -9.98
C TYR A 34 -4.39 -8.11 -11.48
N GLY A 35 -5.67 -8.10 -11.84
CA GLY A 35 -6.15 -8.18 -13.22
C GLY A 35 -6.78 -9.53 -13.52
N SER A 36 -6.04 -10.43 -14.19
CA SER A 36 -6.58 -11.72 -14.64
C SER A 36 -6.77 -12.76 -13.54
N CYS A 37 -6.07 -12.62 -12.41
CA CYS A 37 -6.05 -13.62 -11.34
C CYS A 37 -6.83 -13.15 -10.11
N VAL A 38 -6.52 -11.96 -9.60
CA VAL A 38 -7.17 -11.34 -8.44
C VAL A 38 -7.71 -9.97 -8.86
N PRO A 39 -8.89 -9.52 -8.38
CA PRO A 39 -9.33 -8.14 -8.60
C PRO A 39 -8.28 -7.15 -8.12
N ASP A 40 -8.15 -6.00 -8.75
CA ASP A 40 -7.27 -4.95 -8.21
C ASP A 40 -7.82 -4.44 -6.86
N TYR A 41 -7.03 -4.59 -5.80
CA TYR A 41 -7.40 -4.39 -4.40
C TYR A 41 -6.35 -3.54 -3.66
N TYR A 42 -6.76 -2.90 -2.55
CA TYR A 42 -5.88 -2.03 -1.79
C TYR A 42 -4.82 -2.82 -0.98
N THR A 43 -3.55 -2.57 -1.27
CA THR A 43 -2.43 -3.08 -0.46
C THR A 43 -1.21 -2.14 -0.54
N PRO A 44 -0.60 -1.76 0.59
CA PRO A 44 -1.03 -2.01 1.97
C PRO A 44 -2.22 -1.10 2.38
N VAL A 45 -2.80 -1.37 3.56
CA VAL A 45 -3.86 -0.53 4.18
C VAL A 45 -3.55 -0.22 5.64
N ILE A 46 -4.08 0.89 6.15
CA ILE A 46 -4.05 1.25 7.58
C ILE A 46 -5.33 0.71 8.24
N ILE A 47 -5.19 0.03 9.37
CA ILE A 47 -6.32 -0.54 10.13
C ILE A 47 -6.34 -0.03 11.57
N ALA A 48 -7.54 0.01 12.15
CA ALA A 48 -7.74 0.28 13.57
C ALA A 48 -8.87 -0.63 14.10
N GLY A 49 -8.77 -1.03 15.37
CA GLY A 49 -9.82 -1.84 15.99
C GLY A 49 -11.13 -1.06 16.18
N GLU A 50 -12.27 -1.74 16.04
CA GLU A 50 -13.60 -1.14 16.14
C GLU A 50 -13.82 -0.38 17.46
N THR A 51 -13.30 -0.90 18.58
CA THR A 51 -13.38 -0.21 19.88
C THR A 51 -12.61 1.11 19.88
N THR A 52 -11.45 1.17 19.22
CA THR A 52 -10.67 2.41 19.09
C THR A 52 -11.41 3.42 18.21
N ILE A 53 -11.98 2.98 17.09
CA ILE A 53 -12.78 3.83 16.20
C ILE A 53 -13.99 4.41 16.95
N ALA A 54 -14.75 3.56 17.65
CA ALA A 54 -15.95 3.96 18.36
C ALA A 54 -15.68 4.86 19.57
N LYS A 55 -14.67 4.54 20.38
CA LYS A 55 -14.40 5.25 21.65
C LYS A 55 -13.38 6.39 21.52
N LYS A 56 -12.54 6.36 20.49
CA LYS A 56 -11.42 7.31 20.30
C LYS A 56 -11.40 7.88 18.88
N GLY A 57 -12.57 8.20 18.32
CA GLY A 57 -12.67 8.71 16.94
C GLY A 57 -11.86 9.99 16.67
N ASP A 58 -11.72 10.89 17.67
CA ASP A 58 -10.85 12.07 17.54
C ASP A 58 -9.36 11.70 17.37
N LEU A 59 -8.88 10.70 18.11
CA LEU A 59 -7.52 10.17 17.97
C LEU A 59 -7.29 9.66 16.54
N VAL A 60 -8.26 8.91 15.99
CA VAL A 60 -8.17 8.36 14.62
C VAL A 60 -8.13 9.48 13.59
N ARG A 61 -9.00 10.50 13.69
CA ARG A 61 -8.98 11.67 12.81
C ARG A 61 -7.66 12.41 12.84
N ARG A 62 -7.12 12.68 14.04
CA ARG A 62 -5.84 13.39 14.19
C ARG A 62 -4.67 12.60 13.65
N PHE A 63 -4.67 11.29 13.86
CA PHE A 63 -3.67 10.39 13.28
C PHE A 63 -3.71 10.45 11.75
N LEU A 64 -4.86 10.21 11.13
CA LEU A 64 -5.00 10.22 9.67
C LEU A 64 -4.73 11.60 9.06
N ALA A 65 -5.09 12.69 9.72
CA ALA A 65 -4.75 14.04 9.25
C ALA A 65 -3.23 14.28 9.25
N ALA A 66 -2.50 13.80 10.26
CA ALA A 66 -1.04 13.89 10.28
C ALA A 66 -0.40 12.97 9.25
N THR A 67 -0.91 11.73 9.11
CA THR A 67 -0.43 10.77 8.12
C THR A 67 -0.65 11.27 6.70
N ALA A 68 -1.82 11.83 6.38
CA ALA A 68 -2.12 12.39 5.07
C ALA A 68 -1.12 13.48 4.69
N LYS A 69 -0.83 14.42 5.59
CA LYS A 69 0.21 15.44 5.39
C LYS A 69 1.59 14.84 5.12
N GLY A 70 1.93 13.74 5.79
CA GLY A 70 3.18 13.02 5.57
C GLY A 70 3.26 12.42 4.16
N TYR A 71 2.20 11.76 3.70
CA TYR A 71 2.15 11.21 2.33
C TYR A 71 2.09 12.31 1.27
N GLU A 72 1.30 13.36 1.47
CA GLU A 72 1.27 14.53 0.58
C GLU A 72 2.65 15.18 0.44
N TYR A 73 3.37 15.32 1.55
CA TYR A 73 4.75 15.79 1.51
C TYR A 73 5.66 14.80 0.77
N ALA A 74 5.52 13.49 1.02
CA ALA A 74 6.30 12.45 0.35
C ALA A 74 6.04 12.33 -1.15
N ILE A 75 4.82 12.69 -1.59
CA ILE A 75 4.45 12.85 -3.00
C ILE A 75 5.18 14.06 -3.60
N ALA A 76 5.08 15.22 -2.95
CA ALA A 76 5.63 16.47 -3.47
C ALA A 76 7.17 16.59 -3.38
N HIS A 77 7.78 15.90 -2.40
CA HIS A 77 9.20 16.00 -2.06
C HIS A 77 9.85 14.60 -1.96
N PRO A 78 9.92 13.82 -3.06
CA PRO A 78 10.34 12.43 -3.01
C PRO A 78 11.78 12.24 -2.50
N GLU A 79 12.73 13.11 -2.87
CA GLU A 79 14.12 13.01 -2.41
C GLU A 79 14.23 13.30 -0.91
N GLU A 80 13.61 14.38 -0.44
CA GLU A 80 13.61 14.75 0.98
C GLU A 80 12.92 13.68 1.84
N ALA A 81 11.82 13.10 1.35
CA ALA A 81 11.10 12.03 2.03
C ALA A 81 11.94 10.75 2.15
N ALA A 82 12.70 10.40 1.12
CA ALA A 82 13.65 9.30 1.15
C ALA A 82 14.76 9.53 2.20
N ASP A 83 15.31 10.74 2.26
CA ASP A 83 16.33 11.10 3.24
C ASP A 83 15.80 11.09 4.68
N ILE A 84 14.54 11.51 4.89
CA ILE A 84 13.85 11.38 6.19
C ILE A 84 13.77 9.90 6.60
N LEU A 85 13.37 9.01 5.68
CA LEU A 85 13.32 7.57 5.98
C LEU A 85 14.71 7.04 6.33
N LEU A 86 15.74 7.37 5.55
CA LEU A 86 17.12 6.92 5.79
C LEU A 86 17.69 7.40 7.13
N LYS A 87 17.26 8.57 7.62
CA LYS A 87 17.63 9.05 8.95
C LYS A 87 17.07 8.15 10.06
N HIS A 88 15.89 7.55 9.85
CA HIS A 88 15.20 6.71 10.83
C HIS A 88 15.41 5.20 10.61
N SER A 89 15.90 4.80 9.44
CA SER A 89 16.27 3.43 9.07
C SER A 89 17.65 3.45 8.39
N PRO A 90 18.73 3.75 9.16
CA PRO A 90 20.09 3.89 8.61
C PRO A 90 20.67 2.59 8.05
N GLU A 91 20.08 1.45 8.38
CA GLU A 91 20.42 0.13 7.83
C GLU A 91 19.90 -0.09 6.41
N SER A 92 18.95 0.74 5.94
CA SER A 92 18.41 0.65 4.59
C SER A 92 19.43 1.12 3.55
N ASP A 93 19.42 0.49 2.37
CA ASP A 93 20.24 0.90 1.23
C ASP A 93 19.77 2.27 0.68
N PRO A 94 20.62 3.32 0.74
CA PRO A 94 20.23 4.66 0.29
C PRO A 94 19.83 4.75 -1.17
N ALA A 95 20.46 3.97 -2.05
CA ALA A 95 20.14 3.98 -3.48
C ALA A 95 18.76 3.37 -3.73
N LEU A 96 18.45 2.26 -3.04
CA LEU A 96 17.14 1.61 -3.10
C LEU A 96 16.04 2.52 -2.56
N VAL A 97 16.23 3.12 -1.38
CA VAL A 97 15.20 3.96 -0.76
C VAL A 97 14.85 5.15 -1.65
N ARG A 98 15.85 5.85 -2.20
CA ARG A 98 15.61 6.99 -3.10
C ARG A 98 14.93 6.58 -4.40
N ALA A 99 15.38 5.50 -5.03
CA ALA A 99 14.76 5.01 -6.26
C ALA A 99 13.32 4.52 -6.03
N SER A 100 13.07 3.82 -4.92
CA SER A 100 11.73 3.37 -4.50
C SER A 100 10.80 4.56 -4.27
N GLN A 101 11.27 5.60 -3.57
CA GLN A 101 10.45 6.76 -3.25
C GLN A 101 10.08 7.57 -4.51
N LEU A 102 11.00 7.71 -5.46
CA LEU A 102 10.71 8.29 -6.78
C LEU A 102 9.67 7.47 -7.55
N TRP A 103 9.73 6.14 -7.43
CA TRP A 103 8.75 5.25 -8.05
C TRP A 103 7.37 5.37 -7.38
N LEU A 104 7.31 5.48 -6.04
CA LEU A 104 6.05 5.51 -5.27
C LEU A 104 5.38 6.87 -5.24
N SER A 105 6.13 7.97 -5.29
CA SER A 105 5.61 9.34 -5.22
C SER A 105 4.37 9.58 -6.12
N PRO A 106 4.36 9.23 -7.42
CA PRO A 106 3.18 9.42 -8.25
C PRO A 106 2.03 8.43 -7.97
N ARG A 107 2.24 7.40 -7.13
CA ARG A 107 1.32 6.25 -6.94
C ARG A 107 0.65 6.19 -5.56
N TYR A 108 1.06 7.03 -4.60
CA TYR A 108 0.44 7.01 -3.27
C TYR A 108 -1.01 7.50 -3.27
N GLN A 109 -1.31 8.52 -4.08
CA GLN A 109 -2.67 8.99 -4.33
C GLN A 109 -3.19 8.50 -5.69
N ASP A 110 -2.31 8.47 -6.70
CA ASP A 110 -2.63 8.10 -8.08
C ASP A 110 -3.85 8.88 -8.61
N ASP A 111 -4.89 8.19 -9.10
CA ASP A 111 -6.11 8.78 -9.66
C ASP A 111 -7.19 9.13 -8.61
N ALA A 112 -6.93 8.84 -7.32
CA ALA A 112 -7.87 9.16 -6.26
C ALA A 112 -8.00 10.67 -6.07
N PRO A 113 -9.19 11.17 -5.65
CA PRO A 113 -9.40 12.60 -5.45
C PRO A 113 -8.50 13.17 -4.35
N ARG A 114 -8.15 12.35 -3.34
CA ARG A 114 -7.26 12.68 -2.22
C ARG A 114 -6.59 11.40 -1.71
N TRP A 115 -5.41 11.52 -1.12
CA TRP A 115 -4.71 10.39 -0.50
C TRP A 115 -5.59 9.63 0.51
N GLY A 116 -5.50 8.30 0.47
CA GLY A 116 -6.14 7.40 1.43
C GLY A 116 -7.63 7.13 1.19
N VAL A 117 -8.28 7.81 0.23
CA VAL A 117 -9.68 7.53 -0.15
C VAL A 117 -9.79 6.12 -0.72
N GLN A 118 -10.71 5.33 -0.15
CA GLN A 118 -11.02 3.99 -0.64
C GLN A 118 -12.43 3.94 -1.24
N SER A 119 -12.64 3.09 -2.25
CA SER A 119 -13.94 2.92 -2.91
C SER A 119 -14.67 1.66 -2.45
N ALA A 120 -15.99 1.76 -2.30
CA ALA A 120 -16.83 0.61 -1.98
C ALA A 120 -16.82 -0.45 -3.09
N GLU A 121 -16.66 -0.02 -4.35
CA GLU A 121 -16.58 -0.92 -5.49
C GLU A 121 -15.36 -1.85 -5.40
N VAL A 122 -14.17 -1.31 -5.11
CA VAL A 122 -12.94 -2.12 -4.97
C VAL A 122 -13.12 -3.18 -3.87
N TRP A 123 -13.64 -2.77 -2.70
CA TRP A 123 -13.92 -3.71 -1.60
C TRP A 123 -14.99 -4.75 -1.97
N SER A 124 -16.03 -4.37 -2.70
CA SER A 124 -17.10 -5.27 -3.11
C SER A 124 -16.60 -6.33 -4.10
N ARG A 125 -15.83 -5.93 -5.11
CA ARG A 125 -15.24 -6.87 -6.09
C ARG A 125 -14.30 -7.85 -5.40
N PHE A 126 -13.46 -7.36 -4.49
CA PHE A 126 -12.50 -8.20 -3.79
C PHE A 126 -13.20 -9.18 -2.82
N ALA A 127 -14.20 -8.71 -2.07
CA ALA A 127 -14.97 -9.56 -1.17
C ALA A 127 -15.76 -10.66 -1.90
N GLU A 128 -16.37 -10.33 -3.05
CA GLU A 128 -17.09 -11.33 -3.85
C GLU A 128 -16.13 -12.33 -4.48
N TRP A 129 -14.96 -11.89 -4.97
CA TRP A 129 -13.93 -12.80 -5.47
C TRP A 129 -13.43 -13.76 -4.38
N LEU A 130 -13.13 -13.26 -3.17
CA LEU A 130 -12.75 -14.12 -2.05
C LEU A 130 -13.84 -15.15 -1.73
N TYR A 131 -15.12 -14.78 -1.85
CA TYR A 131 -16.22 -15.71 -1.66
C TYR A 131 -16.34 -16.72 -2.79
N SER A 132 -16.23 -16.31 -4.06
CA SER A 132 -16.32 -17.20 -5.22
C SER A 132 -15.19 -18.22 -5.27
N GLU A 133 -14.00 -17.85 -4.81
CA GLU A 133 -12.83 -18.73 -4.68
C GLU A 133 -12.88 -19.61 -3.40
N GLY A 134 -13.94 -19.51 -2.59
CA GLY A 134 -14.09 -20.30 -1.36
C GLY A 134 -13.16 -19.88 -0.21
N LEU A 135 -12.52 -18.71 -0.31
CA LEU A 135 -11.63 -18.15 0.71
C LEU A 135 -12.40 -17.50 1.87
N LEU A 136 -13.67 -17.16 1.64
CA LEU A 136 -14.59 -16.73 2.70
C LEU A 136 -15.68 -17.77 2.93
N PRO A 137 -15.97 -18.15 4.19
CA PRO A 137 -17.01 -19.12 4.51
C PRO A 137 -18.43 -18.58 4.25
N LYS A 138 -18.57 -17.25 4.14
CA LYS A 138 -19.82 -16.55 3.84
C LYS A 138 -19.52 -15.18 3.24
N ARG A 139 -20.50 -14.64 2.51
CA ARG A 139 -20.47 -13.24 2.07
C ARG A 139 -20.36 -12.29 3.27
N ILE A 140 -19.57 -11.24 3.09
CA ILE A 140 -19.42 -10.13 4.04
C ILE A 140 -20.02 -8.86 3.45
N ASP A 141 -20.39 -7.90 4.30
CA ASP A 141 -20.77 -6.56 3.87
C ASP A 141 -19.49 -5.73 3.63
N PRO A 142 -19.15 -5.41 2.37
CA PRO A 142 -17.92 -4.67 2.07
C PRO A 142 -17.91 -3.27 2.67
N ASN A 143 -19.07 -2.66 2.94
CA ASN A 143 -19.15 -1.35 3.57
C ASN A 143 -18.76 -1.37 5.06
N LYS A 144 -18.65 -2.56 5.66
CA LYS A 144 -18.12 -2.73 7.02
C LYS A 144 -16.61 -2.97 7.05
N ALA A 145 -15.99 -3.19 5.89
CA ALA A 145 -14.56 -3.47 5.80
C ALA A 145 -13.70 -2.20 5.82
N PHE A 146 -14.28 -1.03 5.53
CA PHE A 146 -13.57 0.24 5.48
C PHE A 146 -14.48 1.43 5.83
N THR A 147 -13.88 2.58 6.12
CA THR A 147 -14.58 3.87 6.22
C THR A 147 -13.63 5.01 5.83
N ASN A 148 -14.17 6.03 5.17
CA ASN A 148 -13.46 7.26 4.84
C ASN A 148 -13.74 8.41 5.83
N ASP A 149 -14.58 8.18 6.87
CA ASP A 149 -15.11 9.23 7.76
C ASP A 149 -14.05 9.93 8.62
N PHE A 150 -12.87 9.33 8.73
CA PHE A 150 -11.76 9.82 9.55
C PHE A 150 -10.65 10.47 8.73
N LEU A 151 -10.74 10.45 7.39
CA LEU A 151 -9.81 11.18 6.53
C LEU A 151 -10.00 12.70 6.71
N PRO A 152 -8.93 13.50 6.56
CA PRO A 152 -9.05 14.95 6.56
C PRO A 152 -9.98 15.42 5.43
N LYS A 153 -10.58 16.61 5.58
CA LYS A 153 -11.40 17.26 4.56
C LYS A 153 -10.54 18.11 3.63
#